data_AF-A0A0G0ASY4-F1
#
_entry.id   AF-A0A0G0ASY4-F1
#
_cell.length_a   1.000
_cell.length_b   1.000
_cell.length_c   1.000
_cell.angle_alpha   90.00
_cell.angle_beta   90.00
_cell.angle_gamma   90.00
#
_symmetry.space_group_name_H-M   'P 1'
#
loop_
_entity.id
_entity.type
_entity.pdbx_description
1 polymer ?
#
loop_
_entity_poly.entity_id
_entity_poly.type
_entity_poly.pdbx_seq_one_letter_code
_entity_poly.pdbx_strand_id
1 'polypeptide(L)'
;MNKWHSYFFGLILLSIILRLPYLGILPPGKVDSFSERLPYSVAGILTVGIFTLLIKKITHDNKLAIFSGLMLAIMPWHIEQSRVISEPMLGLLAILLLVILPQYFKQFWVSFFGILISGTIFYWVYPHFWIFTGNWGLPTIRECLNNLYKLIFIEFLFYKNDSFWLGGLRTYGTMLPSVLFLFLIGLYKISFINYKKLLKWTSIFMIIWVISAISPFFPESREYFLVTPFLALILGLGLKEIFLGLTKAKILIKIILFVYLLFIIYDYTLFFHFYINHYPQRINSELKYEEIKF
;
A
#
# COMPACT_ATOMS: atom_id res chain seq x y z
N MET A 1 24.54 18.99 -3.96
CA MET A 1 23.90 17.74 -3.50
C MET A 1 23.11 17.10 -4.65
N ASN A 2 23.15 15.77 -4.79
CA ASN A 2 22.33 15.04 -5.76
C ASN A 2 20.84 15.18 -5.38
N LYS A 3 20.01 15.77 -6.27
CA LYS A 3 18.57 16.06 -6.07
C LYS A 3 17.77 14.86 -5.56
N TRP A 4 18.21 13.63 -5.83
CA TRP A 4 17.59 12.41 -5.33
C TRP A 4 17.46 12.38 -3.80
N HIS A 5 18.51 12.76 -3.05
CA HIS A 5 18.48 12.69 -1.58
C HIS A 5 17.44 13.64 -1.00
N SER A 6 17.31 14.84 -1.57
CA SER A 6 16.31 15.84 -1.17
C SER A 6 14.89 15.34 -1.42
N TYR A 7 14.64 14.73 -2.58
CA TYR A 7 13.32 14.14 -2.88
C TYR A 7 12.99 12.94 -2.00
N PHE A 8 13.98 12.08 -1.74
CA PHE A 8 13.82 10.94 -0.84
C PHE A 8 13.50 11.40 0.59
N PHE A 9 14.24 12.39 1.11
CA PHE A 9 13.97 12.95 2.42
C PHE A 9 12.59 13.62 2.49
N GLY A 10 12.20 14.40 1.47
CA GLY A 10 10.87 14.99 1.37
C GLY A 10 9.76 13.93 1.38
N LEU A 11 9.98 12.79 0.76
CA LEU A 11 9.04 11.66 0.78
C LEU A 11 8.89 11.04 2.19
N ILE A 12 9.99 10.88 2.92
CA ILE A 12 9.95 10.40 4.32
C ILE A 12 9.22 11.42 5.21
N LEU A 13 9.51 12.72 5.04
CA LEU A 13 8.84 13.79 5.79
C LEU A 13 7.34 13.81 5.50
N LEU A 14 6.94 13.69 4.23
CA LEU A 14 5.53 13.54 3.85
C LEU A 14 4.91 12.32 4.55
N SER A 15 5.61 11.19 4.56
CA SER A 15 5.09 9.95 5.19
C SER A 15 4.88 10.12 6.69
N ILE A 16 5.76 10.84 7.37
CA ILE A 16 5.63 11.24 8.78
C ILE A 16 4.39 12.10 9.00
N ILE A 17 4.22 13.17 8.20
CA ILE A 17 3.09 14.10 8.30
C ILE A 17 1.75 13.41 8.08
N LEU A 18 1.68 12.40 7.20
CA LEU A 18 0.43 11.70 6.92
C LEU A 18 0.05 10.66 7.99
N ARG A 19 1.00 10.19 8.81
CA ARG A 19 0.79 9.02 9.68
C ARG A 19 0.81 9.35 11.17
N LEU A 20 1.73 10.19 11.63
CA LEU A 20 1.90 10.48 13.06
C LEU A 20 0.86 11.45 13.64
N PRO A 21 0.43 12.52 12.95
CA PRO A 21 -0.59 13.40 13.48
C PRO A 21 -1.90 12.68 13.73
N TYR A 22 -2.56 12.98 14.86
CA TYR A 22 -3.85 12.40 15.28
C TYR A 22 -3.82 10.89 15.52
N LEU A 23 -2.65 10.26 15.73
CA LEU A 23 -2.57 8.81 15.90
C LEU A 23 -3.31 8.30 17.15
N GLY A 24 -3.32 9.08 18.24
CA GLY A 24 -4.10 8.78 19.46
C GLY A 24 -5.61 9.05 19.33
N ILE A 25 -6.04 9.76 18.27
CA ILE A 25 -7.42 10.19 18.07
C ILE A 25 -8.11 9.39 16.95
N LEU A 26 -7.34 9.00 15.91
CA LEU A 26 -7.84 8.40 14.68
C LEU A 26 -7.15 7.06 14.39
N PRO A 27 -7.92 5.97 14.23
CA PRO A 27 -9.38 5.86 14.37
C PRO A 27 -9.82 6.03 15.84
N PRO A 28 -11.06 6.43 16.14
CA PRO A 28 -11.50 6.50 17.53
C PRO A 28 -11.60 5.07 18.11
N GLY A 29 -11.16 4.92 19.35
CA GLY A 29 -11.17 3.68 20.12
C GLY A 29 -11.36 3.99 21.61
N LYS A 30 -11.43 2.95 22.46
CA LYS A 30 -11.85 3.11 23.86
C LYS A 30 -10.86 3.85 24.77
N VAL A 31 -9.61 4.09 24.38
CA VAL A 31 -8.57 4.85 25.12
C VAL A 31 -7.56 5.46 24.13
N ASP A 32 -6.79 6.48 24.54
CA ASP A 32 -5.61 6.96 23.81
C ASP A 32 -4.67 5.78 23.49
N SER A 33 -4.71 5.35 22.23
CA SER A 33 -4.01 4.18 21.70
C SER A 33 -2.79 4.60 20.88
N PHE A 34 -2.28 5.83 21.11
CA PHE A 34 -1.08 6.34 20.44
C PHE A 34 0.07 5.34 20.51
N SER A 35 0.39 4.85 21.72
CA SER A 35 1.50 3.92 21.97
C SER A 35 1.32 2.59 21.25
N GLU A 36 0.10 2.08 21.17
CA GLU A 36 -0.22 0.81 20.49
C GLU A 36 -0.11 0.96 18.97
N ARG A 37 -0.43 2.14 18.43
CA ARG A 37 -0.43 2.41 16.98
C ARG A 37 0.91 2.87 16.45
N LEU A 38 1.77 3.43 17.31
CA LEU A 38 3.07 3.99 16.94
C LEU A 38 3.95 2.99 16.16
N PRO A 39 4.07 1.71 16.55
CA PRO A 39 4.86 0.73 15.80
C PRO A 39 4.38 0.57 14.35
N TYR A 40 3.07 0.57 14.11
CA TYR A 40 2.47 0.42 12.78
C TYR A 40 2.65 1.68 11.92
N SER A 41 2.59 2.86 12.52
CA SER A 41 2.88 4.13 11.84
C SER A 41 4.35 4.23 11.43
N VAL A 42 5.26 3.86 12.34
CA VAL A 42 6.68 3.78 12.05
C VAL A 42 6.94 2.75 10.95
N ALA A 43 6.32 1.58 11.02
CA ALA A 43 6.43 0.57 9.97
C ALA A 43 5.92 1.10 8.62
N GLY A 44 4.81 1.84 8.60
CA GLY A 44 4.31 2.49 7.39
C GLY A 44 5.30 3.49 6.79
N ILE A 45 5.97 4.30 7.61
CA ILE A 45 7.01 5.25 7.16
C ILE A 45 8.23 4.49 6.60
N LEU A 46 8.70 3.45 7.31
CA LEU A 46 9.85 2.64 6.90
C LEU A 46 9.56 1.88 5.61
N THR A 47 8.36 1.32 5.44
CA THR A 47 7.91 0.62 4.23
C THR A 47 8.02 1.53 3.00
N VAL A 48 7.58 2.80 3.08
CA VAL A 48 7.75 3.77 1.98
C VAL A 48 9.22 3.98 1.64
N GLY A 49 10.07 4.17 2.65
CA GLY A 49 11.51 4.38 2.45
C GLY A 49 12.21 3.18 1.82
N ILE A 50 12.01 2.00 2.40
CA ILE A 50 12.58 0.73 1.94
C ILE A 50 12.10 0.41 0.53
N PHE A 51 10.80 0.54 0.25
CA PHE A 51 10.25 0.33 -1.08
C PHE A 51 10.89 1.26 -2.12
N THR A 52 11.04 2.54 -1.80
CA THR A 52 11.70 3.51 -2.68
C THR A 52 13.15 3.12 -2.97
N LEU A 53 13.91 2.73 -1.95
CA LEU A 53 15.29 2.28 -2.09
C LEU A 53 15.38 0.99 -2.93
N LEU A 54 14.45 0.06 -2.72
CA LEU A 54 14.35 -1.19 -3.46
C LEU A 54 14.10 -0.96 -4.95
N ILE A 55 13.14 -0.10 -5.31
CA ILE A 55 12.88 0.25 -6.71
C ILE A 55 14.10 0.92 -7.34
N LYS A 56 14.75 1.87 -6.64
CA LYS A 56 15.99 2.50 -7.11
C LYS A 56 17.08 1.46 -7.35
N LYS A 57 17.25 0.51 -6.44
CA LYS A 57 18.28 -0.53 -6.50
C LYS A 57 18.06 -1.49 -7.67
N ILE A 58 16.80 -1.87 -7.94
CA ILE A 58 16.46 -2.84 -9.00
C ILE A 58 16.49 -2.19 -10.38
N THR A 59 15.91 -0.99 -10.51
CA THR A 59 15.68 -0.33 -11.81
C THR A 59 16.75 0.66 -12.19
N HIS A 60 17.56 1.10 -11.23
CA HIS A 60 18.50 2.23 -11.36
C HIS A 60 17.83 3.56 -11.79
N ASP A 61 16.50 3.64 -11.70
CA ASP A 61 15.73 4.83 -12.09
C ASP A 61 15.27 5.60 -10.85
N ASN A 62 15.90 6.75 -10.62
CA ASN A 62 15.59 7.64 -9.50
C ASN A 62 14.16 8.20 -9.58
N LYS A 63 13.64 8.50 -10.79
CA LYS A 63 12.30 9.09 -10.93
C LYS A 63 11.25 8.05 -10.64
N LEU A 64 11.40 6.84 -11.18
CA LEU A 64 10.49 5.73 -10.89
C LEU A 64 10.48 5.42 -9.40
N ALA A 65 11.64 5.33 -8.76
CA ALA A 65 11.73 5.10 -7.32
C ALA A 65 10.95 6.14 -6.51
N ILE A 66 11.17 7.43 -6.77
CA ILE A 66 10.48 8.52 -6.06
C ILE A 66 8.98 8.51 -6.34
N PHE A 67 8.54 8.28 -7.59
CA PHE A 67 7.12 8.25 -7.92
C PHE A 67 6.41 7.03 -7.34
N SER A 68 7.03 5.84 -7.37
CA SER A 68 6.45 4.65 -6.73
C SER A 68 6.37 4.85 -5.20
N GLY A 69 7.41 5.40 -4.59
CA GLY A 69 7.43 5.75 -3.18
C GLY A 69 6.34 6.76 -2.81
N LEU A 70 6.19 7.82 -3.60
CA LEU A 70 5.14 8.83 -3.45
C LEU A 70 3.76 8.18 -3.51
N MET A 71 3.50 7.33 -4.51
CA MET A 71 2.22 6.65 -4.68
C MET A 71 1.91 5.73 -3.49
N LEU A 72 2.90 5.02 -2.94
CA LEU A 72 2.70 4.22 -1.73
C LEU A 72 2.45 5.10 -0.50
N ALA A 73 3.15 6.22 -0.38
CA ALA A 73 3.05 7.13 0.75
C ALA A 73 1.65 7.75 0.89
N ILE A 74 1.03 8.08 -0.24
CA ILE A 74 -0.30 8.71 -0.29
C ILE A 74 -1.45 7.71 -0.47
N MET A 75 -1.19 6.44 -0.80
CA MET A 75 -2.23 5.44 -1.04
C MET A 75 -3.19 5.33 0.17
N PRO A 76 -4.52 5.52 -0.02
CA PRO A 76 -5.52 5.49 1.06
C PRO A 76 -5.35 4.30 1.99
N TRP A 77 -5.34 3.10 1.42
CA TRP A 77 -5.31 1.87 2.20
C TRP A 77 -4.00 1.70 3.00
N HIS A 78 -2.88 2.19 2.47
CA HIS A 78 -1.61 2.19 3.20
C HIS A 78 -1.58 3.23 4.32
N ILE A 79 -2.23 4.38 4.16
CA ILE A 79 -2.39 5.35 5.24
C ILE A 79 -3.25 4.74 6.35
N GLU A 80 -4.42 4.21 5.99
CA GLU A 80 -5.36 3.56 6.91
C GLU A 80 -4.70 2.46 7.73
N GLN A 81 -4.05 1.48 7.08
CA GLN A 81 -3.38 0.37 7.77
C GLN A 81 -2.19 0.81 8.63
N SER A 82 -1.55 1.94 8.34
CA SER A 82 -0.43 2.44 9.15
C SER A 82 -0.89 3.18 10.42
N ARG A 83 -2.16 3.52 10.52
CA ARG A 83 -2.72 4.31 11.63
C ARG A 83 -3.52 3.47 12.62
N VAL A 84 -3.63 2.17 12.36
CA VAL A 84 -4.33 1.21 13.22
C VAL A 84 -3.41 0.09 13.64
N ILE A 85 -3.86 -0.69 14.62
CA ILE A 85 -3.24 -1.96 14.96
C ILE A 85 -3.43 -2.89 13.76
N SER A 86 -2.38 -3.06 12.96
CA SER A 86 -2.42 -3.73 11.66
C SER A 86 -1.26 -4.71 11.52
N GLU A 87 -1.52 -5.98 11.85
CA GLU A 87 -0.59 -7.08 11.55
C GLU A 87 -0.13 -7.09 10.07
N PRO A 88 -1.01 -6.87 9.06
CA PRO A 88 -0.57 -6.78 7.67
C PRO A 88 0.46 -5.68 7.40
N MET A 89 0.43 -4.55 8.13
CA MET A 89 1.42 -3.47 7.97
C MET A 89 2.82 -3.90 8.44
N LEU A 90 2.91 -4.58 9.58
CA LEU A 90 4.18 -5.13 10.07
C LEU A 90 4.66 -6.27 9.16
N GLY A 91 3.74 -7.13 8.71
CA GLY A 91 4.01 -8.17 7.73
C GLY A 91 4.56 -7.61 6.42
N LEU A 92 4.00 -6.50 5.93
CA LEU A 92 4.49 -5.83 4.74
C LEU A 92 5.93 -5.31 4.91
N LEU A 93 6.23 -4.69 6.05
CA LEU A 93 7.60 -4.26 6.37
C LEU A 93 8.57 -5.45 6.36
N ALA A 94 8.19 -6.56 7.01
CA ALA A 94 9.01 -7.78 7.06
C ALA A 94 9.24 -8.38 5.67
N ILE A 95 8.23 -8.40 4.79
CA ILE A 95 8.39 -8.83 3.39
C ILE A 95 9.36 -7.92 2.64
N LEU A 96 9.23 -6.59 2.79
CA LEU A 96 10.15 -5.68 2.12
C LEU A 96 11.59 -5.83 2.61
N LEU A 97 11.79 -6.07 3.91
CA LEU A 97 13.10 -6.41 4.48
C LEU A 97 13.66 -7.71 3.90
N LEU A 98 12.83 -8.76 3.87
CA LEU A 98 13.17 -10.06 3.29
C LEU A 98 13.65 -9.92 1.83
N VAL A 99 13.05 -9.00 1.08
CA VAL A 99 13.42 -8.80 -0.32
C VAL A 99 14.59 -7.84 -0.51
N ILE A 100 14.70 -6.75 0.27
CA ILE A 100 15.77 -5.75 0.08
C ILE A 100 17.12 -6.21 0.60
N LEU A 101 17.17 -6.98 1.70
CA LEU A 101 18.42 -7.37 2.34
C LEU A 101 19.33 -8.15 1.38
N PRO A 102 18.87 -9.16 0.64
CA PRO A 102 19.69 -9.85 -0.35
C PRO A 102 20.16 -8.99 -1.53
N GLN A 103 19.45 -7.89 -1.83
CA GLN A 103 19.86 -6.98 -2.91
C GLN A 103 21.02 -6.08 -2.50
N TYR A 104 21.15 -5.79 -1.21
CA TYR A 104 22.21 -4.93 -0.66
C TYR A 104 23.42 -5.73 -0.18
N PHE A 105 23.19 -6.87 0.48
CA PHE A 105 24.26 -7.70 1.04
C PHE A 105 24.56 -8.87 0.10
N LYS A 106 25.61 -8.78 -0.72
CA LYS A 106 25.99 -9.86 -1.64
C LYS A 106 26.53 -11.12 -0.95
N GLN A 107 26.92 -11.03 0.32
CA GLN A 107 27.45 -12.17 1.07
C GLN A 107 26.32 -13.15 1.39
N PHE A 108 26.51 -14.41 1.01
CA PHE A 108 25.52 -15.48 1.15
C PHE A 108 24.97 -15.59 2.58
N TRP A 109 25.85 -15.66 3.58
CA TRP A 109 25.45 -15.81 4.98
C TRP A 109 24.63 -14.62 5.49
N VAL A 110 25.01 -13.39 5.16
CA VAL A 110 24.27 -12.18 5.57
C VAL A 110 22.89 -12.16 4.93
N SER A 111 22.80 -12.52 3.64
CA SER A 111 21.51 -12.68 2.94
C SER A 111 20.65 -13.77 3.56
N PHE A 112 21.22 -14.94 3.82
CA PHE A 112 20.52 -16.11 4.36
C PHE A 112 19.95 -15.82 5.75
N PHE A 113 20.77 -15.33 6.68
CA PHE A 113 20.31 -14.95 8.01
C PHE A 113 19.33 -13.78 7.96
N GLY A 114 19.52 -12.81 7.06
CA GLY A 114 18.57 -11.71 6.86
C GLY A 114 17.18 -12.21 6.41
N ILE A 115 17.13 -13.18 5.50
CA ILE A 115 15.88 -13.82 5.06
C ILE A 115 15.25 -14.60 6.22
N LEU A 116 16.03 -15.40 6.95
CA LEU A 116 15.53 -16.21 8.06
C LEU A 116 14.96 -15.34 9.19
N ILE A 117 15.66 -14.27 9.56
CA ILE A 117 15.20 -13.30 10.56
C ILE A 117 13.92 -12.62 10.07
N SER A 118 13.89 -12.12 8.82
CA SER A 118 12.71 -11.43 8.28
C SER A 118 11.50 -12.35 8.17
N GLY A 119 11.70 -13.62 7.80
CA GLY A 119 10.65 -14.62 7.75
C GLY A 119 10.12 -14.99 9.14
N THR A 120 11.00 -15.09 10.13
CA THR A 120 10.62 -15.32 11.54
C THR A 120 9.84 -14.13 12.09
N ILE A 121 10.28 -12.90 11.80
CA ILE A 121 9.56 -11.68 12.16
C ILE A 121 8.17 -11.69 11.50
N PHE A 122 8.08 -11.99 10.20
CA PHE A 122 6.80 -12.05 9.49
C PHE A 122 5.81 -13.00 10.17
N TYR A 123 6.25 -14.22 10.49
CA TYR A 123 5.43 -15.19 11.21
C TYR A 123 4.98 -14.67 12.58
N TRP A 124 5.88 -14.02 13.32
CA TRP A 124 5.58 -13.52 14.66
C TRP A 124 4.64 -12.30 14.67
N VAL A 125 4.79 -11.39 13.71
CA VAL A 125 3.98 -10.16 13.64
C VAL A 125 2.66 -10.34 12.88
N TYR A 126 2.52 -11.43 12.12
CA TYR A 126 1.31 -11.73 11.36
C TYR A 126 0.94 -13.22 11.48
N PRO A 127 0.67 -13.72 12.70
CA PRO A 127 0.39 -15.13 12.95
C PRO A 127 -0.96 -15.58 12.34
N HIS A 128 -1.88 -14.64 12.11
CA HIS A 128 -3.18 -14.89 11.47
C HIS A 128 -3.12 -14.97 9.95
N PHE A 129 -1.93 -14.86 9.34
CA PHE A 129 -1.77 -15.15 7.93
C PHE A 129 -2.20 -16.59 7.68
N TRP A 130 -3.23 -16.82 6.85
CA TRP A 130 -4.00 -18.08 6.87
C TRP A 130 -3.16 -19.34 6.71
N ILE A 131 -2.07 -19.27 5.92
CA ILE A 131 -1.11 -20.37 5.71
C ILE A 131 -0.55 -20.90 7.04
N PHE A 132 -0.46 -20.06 8.08
CA PHE A 132 0.06 -20.41 9.40
C PHE A 132 -1.00 -20.95 10.36
N THR A 133 -2.28 -20.69 10.10
CA THR A 133 -3.37 -21.00 11.04
C THR A 133 -3.72 -22.49 11.12
N GLY A 134 -3.24 -23.31 10.18
CA GLY A 134 -3.52 -24.74 10.12
C GLY A 134 -4.97 -25.08 9.72
N ASN A 135 -5.82 -24.09 9.48
CA ASN A 135 -7.17 -24.28 8.95
C ASN A 135 -7.12 -24.34 7.41
N TRP A 136 -6.83 -25.52 6.88
CA TRP A 136 -6.69 -25.77 5.44
C TRP A 136 -8.03 -26.05 4.74
N GLY A 137 -9.14 -25.56 5.28
CA GLY A 137 -10.43 -25.60 4.59
C GLY A 137 -10.40 -24.70 3.36
N LEU A 138 -9.76 -25.16 2.29
CA LEU A 138 -9.56 -24.36 1.08
C LEU A 138 -10.92 -24.03 0.45
N PRO A 139 -11.11 -22.78 -0.02
CA PRO A 139 -12.30 -22.42 -0.76
C PRO A 139 -12.41 -23.25 -2.04
N THR A 140 -13.64 -23.42 -2.50
CA THR A 140 -13.92 -24.08 -3.78
C THR A 140 -13.25 -23.32 -4.93
N ILE A 141 -12.97 -24.00 -6.05
CA ILE A 141 -12.40 -23.34 -7.26
C ILE A 141 -13.26 -22.15 -7.71
N ARG A 142 -14.59 -22.26 -7.59
CA ARG A 142 -15.52 -21.18 -7.91
C ARG A 142 -15.32 -19.97 -7.00
N GLU A 143 -15.16 -20.18 -5.69
CA GLU A 143 -14.87 -19.11 -4.74
C GLU A 143 -13.50 -18.47 -5.00
N CYS A 144 -12.45 -19.28 -5.25
CA CYS A 144 -11.13 -18.78 -5.63
C CYS A 144 -11.20 -17.86 -6.86
N LEU A 145 -11.93 -18.27 -7.91
CA LEU A 145 -12.09 -17.47 -9.14
C LEU A 145 -12.88 -16.18 -8.87
N ASN A 146 -13.93 -16.25 -8.05
CA ASN A 146 -14.69 -15.07 -7.64
C ASN A 146 -13.81 -14.09 -6.83
N ASN A 147 -12.97 -14.59 -5.93
CA ASN A 147 -12.06 -13.78 -5.13
C ASN A 147 -10.98 -13.13 -6.01
N LEU A 148 -10.39 -13.88 -6.94
CA LEU A 148 -9.44 -13.36 -7.92
C LEU A 148 -10.07 -12.22 -8.74
N TYR A 149 -11.28 -12.43 -9.25
CA TYR A 149 -12.02 -11.40 -9.98
C TYR A 149 -12.24 -10.15 -9.13
N LYS A 150 -12.73 -10.33 -7.90
CA LYS A 150 -13.00 -9.25 -6.96
C LYS A 150 -11.75 -8.40 -6.67
N LEU A 151 -10.60 -9.04 -6.48
CA LEU A 151 -9.33 -8.36 -6.16
C LEU A 151 -8.78 -7.48 -7.29
N ILE A 152 -9.14 -7.74 -8.54
CA ILE A 152 -8.76 -6.90 -9.69
C ILE A 152 -9.88 -5.98 -10.17
N PHE A 153 -11.07 -6.10 -9.58
CA PHE A 153 -12.24 -5.37 -10.03
C PHE A 153 -12.12 -3.89 -9.69
N ILE A 154 -12.59 -3.04 -10.61
CA ILE A 154 -12.51 -1.58 -10.47
C ILE A 154 -13.22 -1.10 -9.20
N GLU A 155 -14.33 -1.74 -8.83
CA GLU A 155 -15.05 -1.39 -7.62
C GLU A 155 -14.19 -1.57 -6.38
N PHE A 156 -13.51 -2.71 -6.22
CA PHE A 156 -12.64 -2.96 -5.07
C PHE A 156 -11.40 -2.06 -5.06
N LEU A 157 -10.79 -1.88 -6.23
CA LEU A 157 -9.57 -1.08 -6.34
C LEU A 157 -9.80 0.41 -6.13
N PHE A 158 -10.97 0.95 -6.49
CA PHE A 158 -11.17 2.40 -6.53
C PHE A 158 -12.36 2.93 -5.71
N TYR A 159 -13.40 2.13 -5.48
CA TYR A 159 -14.68 2.65 -4.95
C TYR A 159 -15.14 2.04 -3.63
N LYS A 160 -14.84 0.77 -3.37
CA LYS A 160 -15.29 0.04 -2.19
C LYS A 160 -14.17 -0.76 -1.58
N ASN A 161 -13.92 -0.56 -0.30
CA ASN A 161 -13.04 -1.43 0.46
C ASN A 161 -13.89 -2.47 1.19
N ASP A 162 -13.95 -3.67 0.63
CA ASP A 162 -14.64 -4.80 1.26
C ASP A 162 -13.87 -5.41 2.44
N SER A 163 -12.61 -5.00 2.62
CA SER A 163 -11.81 -5.25 3.82
C SER A 163 -11.90 -4.08 4.82
N PHE A 164 -13.02 -3.37 4.83
CA PHE A 164 -13.28 -2.30 5.79
C PHE A 164 -13.39 -2.89 7.20
N TRP A 165 -12.38 -2.61 8.02
CA TRP A 165 -12.34 -2.86 9.47
C TRP A 165 -12.01 -1.55 10.20
N LEU A 166 -11.86 -1.60 11.53
CA LEU A 166 -11.34 -0.51 12.36
C LEU A 166 -10.11 0.12 11.68
N GLY A 167 -10.29 1.33 11.12
CA GLY A 167 -9.24 2.10 10.45
C GLY A 167 -9.47 2.55 9.01
N GLY A 168 -10.37 1.92 8.24
CA GLY A 168 -10.54 2.22 6.81
C GLY A 168 -11.79 3.01 6.46
N LEU A 169 -11.97 3.49 5.22
CA LEU A 169 -13.22 4.08 4.72
C LEU A 169 -13.93 3.14 3.71
N ARG A 170 -15.20 2.79 3.97
CA ARG A 170 -15.96 1.86 3.10
C ARG A 170 -16.18 2.41 1.69
N THR A 171 -16.22 3.73 1.54
CA THR A 171 -16.50 4.45 0.30
C THR A 171 -15.26 4.73 -0.55
N TYR A 172 -14.09 4.24 -0.13
CA TYR A 172 -12.87 4.35 -0.88
C TYR A 172 -12.33 2.95 -1.13
N GLY A 173 -11.82 2.68 -2.33
CA GLY A 173 -11.13 1.43 -2.63
C GLY A 173 -9.71 1.40 -2.07
N THR A 174 -8.91 0.46 -2.55
CA THR A 174 -7.49 0.39 -2.20
C THR A 174 -6.71 1.65 -2.64
N MET A 175 -7.16 2.27 -3.72
CA MET A 175 -6.67 3.50 -4.35
C MET A 175 -7.82 4.48 -4.60
N LEU A 176 -7.52 5.74 -4.90
CA LEU A 176 -8.54 6.73 -5.25
C LEU A 176 -8.96 6.65 -6.74
N PRO A 177 -10.24 6.92 -7.08
CA PRO A 177 -10.69 6.92 -8.48
C PRO A 177 -9.89 7.87 -9.39
N SER A 178 -9.45 9.02 -8.86
CA SER A 178 -8.63 9.97 -9.61
C SER A 178 -7.33 9.39 -10.17
N VAL A 179 -6.77 8.32 -9.57
CA VAL A 179 -5.53 7.69 -10.06
C VAL A 179 -5.77 6.53 -11.04
N LEU A 180 -7.02 6.27 -11.45
CA LEU A 180 -7.35 5.21 -12.42
C LEU A 180 -6.58 5.37 -13.74
N PHE A 181 -6.46 6.58 -14.27
CA PHE A 181 -5.74 6.79 -15.53
C PHE A 181 -4.24 6.53 -15.40
N LEU A 182 -3.62 6.93 -14.27
CA LEU A 182 -2.25 6.57 -13.94
C LEU A 182 -2.08 5.05 -13.87
N PHE A 183 -3.02 4.36 -13.25
CA PHE A 183 -3.00 2.91 -13.11
C PHE A 183 -3.04 2.21 -14.47
N LEU A 184 -3.93 2.62 -15.37
CA LEU A 184 -4.04 2.06 -16.72
C LEU A 184 -2.77 2.28 -17.56
N ILE A 185 -2.17 3.48 -17.51
CA ILE A 185 -0.89 3.75 -18.18
C ILE A 185 0.22 2.88 -17.58
N GLY A 186 0.26 2.77 -16.26
CA GLY A 186 1.22 1.94 -15.54
C GLY A 186 1.14 0.48 -15.95
N LEU A 187 -0.07 -0.08 -16.01
CA LEU A 187 -0.34 -1.45 -16.46
C LEU A 187 0.07 -1.68 -17.90
N TYR A 188 -0.23 -0.73 -18.79
CA TYR A 188 0.24 -0.81 -20.17
C TYR A 188 1.78 -0.85 -20.20
N LYS A 189 2.44 0.03 -19.45
CA LYS A 189 3.90 0.21 -19.49
C LYS A 189 4.66 -0.95 -18.87
N ILE A 190 4.15 -1.55 -17.80
CA ILE A 190 4.86 -2.67 -17.15
C ILE A 190 5.07 -3.85 -18.10
N SER A 191 4.17 -4.04 -19.07
CA SER A 191 4.27 -5.07 -20.12
C SER A 191 5.41 -4.86 -21.12
N PHE A 192 5.92 -3.63 -21.27
CA PHE A 192 7.02 -3.31 -22.20
C PHE A 192 8.37 -3.14 -21.50
N ILE A 193 8.40 -3.27 -20.18
CA ILE A 193 9.60 -3.05 -19.40
C ILE A 193 10.50 -4.28 -19.47
N ASN A 194 11.66 -4.14 -20.11
CA ASN A 194 12.70 -5.20 -20.16
C ASN A 194 13.54 -5.24 -18.87
N TYR A 195 12.90 -5.19 -17.70
CA TYR A 195 13.57 -5.40 -16.42
C TYR A 195 13.24 -6.81 -15.93
N LYS A 196 13.92 -7.83 -16.45
CA LYS A 196 13.82 -9.21 -15.93
C LYS A 196 13.92 -9.28 -14.40
N LYS A 197 14.73 -8.40 -13.79
CA LYS A 197 14.84 -8.24 -12.34
C LYS A 197 13.58 -7.66 -11.67
N LEU A 198 12.94 -6.66 -12.29
CA LEU A 198 11.69 -6.11 -11.79
C LEU A 198 10.59 -7.15 -11.87
N LEU A 199 10.49 -7.90 -12.98
CA LEU A 199 9.48 -8.95 -13.14
C LEU A 199 9.62 -10.06 -12.09
N LYS A 200 10.85 -10.50 -11.82
CA LYS A 200 11.16 -11.46 -10.74
C LYS A 200 10.79 -10.93 -9.35
N TRP A 201 10.86 -9.62 -9.15
CA TRP A 201 10.47 -9.00 -7.89
C TRP A 201 8.95 -8.89 -7.76
N THR A 202 8.29 -8.43 -8.83
CA THR A 202 6.83 -8.27 -8.86
C THR A 202 6.11 -9.62 -8.76
N SER A 203 6.75 -10.73 -9.15
CA SER A 203 6.16 -12.06 -9.01
C SER A 203 5.86 -12.44 -7.56
N ILE A 204 6.62 -11.93 -6.57
CA ILE A 204 6.33 -12.16 -5.15
C ILE A 204 4.95 -11.59 -4.80
N PHE A 205 4.62 -10.40 -5.28
CA PHE A 205 3.31 -9.77 -5.04
C PHE A 205 2.20 -10.44 -5.83
N MET A 206 2.50 -10.99 -7.02
CA MET A 206 1.54 -11.81 -7.76
C MET A 206 1.23 -13.12 -7.02
N ILE A 207 2.23 -13.74 -6.40
CA ILE A 207 2.04 -14.93 -5.55
C ILE A 207 1.17 -14.57 -4.34
N ILE A 208 1.47 -13.45 -3.66
CA ILE A 208 0.65 -12.95 -2.55
C ILE A 208 -0.78 -12.67 -2.98
N TRP A 209 -0.99 -12.11 -4.17
CA TRP A 209 -2.33 -11.89 -4.73
C TRP A 209 -3.11 -13.21 -4.86
N VAL A 210 -2.48 -14.25 -5.41
CA VAL A 210 -3.08 -15.58 -5.51
C VAL A 210 -3.33 -16.20 -4.14
N ILE A 211 -2.37 -16.10 -3.21
CA ILE A 211 -2.52 -16.57 -1.82
C ILE A 211 -3.72 -15.90 -1.15
N SER A 212 -3.87 -14.59 -1.34
CA SER A 212 -4.99 -13.82 -0.76
C SER A 212 -6.34 -14.28 -1.31
N ALA A 213 -6.41 -14.66 -2.59
CA ALA A 213 -7.64 -15.13 -3.20
C ALA A 213 -8.05 -16.54 -2.74
N ILE A 214 -7.09 -17.36 -2.34
CA ILE A 214 -7.29 -18.73 -1.83
C ILE A 214 -7.50 -18.72 -0.31
N SER A 215 -7.35 -17.58 0.36
CA SER A 215 -7.57 -17.49 1.81
C SER A 215 -9.01 -17.85 2.16
N PRO A 216 -9.25 -18.79 3.11
CA PRO A 216 -10.60 -19.12 3.58
C PRO A 216 -11.23 -17.98 4.40
N PHE A 217 -10.41 -17.00 4.80
CA PHE A 217 -10.82 -15.81 5.56
C PHE A 217 -10.88 -14.57 4.66
N PHE A 218 -11.05 -14.76 3.35
CA PHE A 218 -11.15 -13.64 2.42
C PHE A 218 -12.57 -13.02 2.46
N PRO A 219 -12.70 -11.67 2.52
CA PRO A 219 -11.66 -10.64 2.51
C PRO A 219 -11.17 -10.18 3.91
N GLU A 220 -11.66 -10.78 4.99
CA GLU A 220 -11.43 -10.40 6.39
C GLU A 220 -9.95 -10.38 6.78
N SER A 221 -9.15 -11.31 6.25
CA SER A 221 -7.74 -11.49 6.63
C SER A 221 -6.82 -10.35 6.20
N ARG A 222 -7.26 -9.47 5.29
CA ARG A 222 -6.50 -8.30 4.77
C ARG A 222 -5.17 -8.66 4.10
N GLU A 223 -4.94 -9.90 3.72
CA GLU A 223 -3.67 -10.35 3.12
C GLU A 223 -3.34 -9.64 1.82
N TYR A 224 -4.36 -9.26 1.05
CA TYR A 224 -4.19 -8.54 -0.19
C TYR A 224 -3.52 -7.16 0.00
N PHE A 225 -3.55 -6.61 1.22
CA PHE A 225 -2.80 -5.41 1.57
C PHE A 225 -1.30 -5.54 1.26
N LEU A 226 -0.74 -6.75 1.38
CA LEU A 226 0.66 -7.02 1.10
C LEU A 226 1.03 -6.78 -0.38
N VAL A 227 0.05 -6.67 -1.29
CA VAL A 227 0.22 -6.36 -2.73
C VAL A 227 0.41 -4.86 -2.99
N THR A 228 0.18 -3.99 -2.00
CA THR A 228 0.23 -2.52 -2.19
C THR A 228 1.53 -1.96 -2.79
N PRO A 229 2.75 -2.50 -2.53
CA PRO A 229 3.95 -2.04 -3.24
C PRO A 229 3.90 -2.26 -4.75
N PHE A 230 3.26 -3.35 -5.20
CA PHE A 230 3.10 -3.62 -6.62
C PHE A 230 2.12 -2.64 -7.27
N LEU A 231 0.99 -2.35 -6.60
CA LEU A 231 0.05 -1.32 -7.05
C LEU A 231 0.72 0.06 -7.11
N ALA A 232 1.52 0.41 -6.09
CA ALA A 232 2.26 1.67 -6.06
C ALA A 232 3.34 1.76 -7.15
N LEU A 233 3.99 0.64 -7.52
CA LEU A 233 4.91 0.58 -8.66
C LEU A 233 4.18 0.86 -9.98
N ILE A 234 3.00 0.26 -10.19
CA ILE A 234 2.17 0.50 -11.38
C ILE A 234 1.80 1.98 -11.47
N LEU A 235 1.28 2.56 -10.38
CA LEU A 235 0.96 3.99 -10.32
C LEU A 235 2.20 4.88 -10.55
N GLY A 236 3.35 4.50 -9.99
CA GLY A 236 4.62 5.21 -10.17
C GLY A 236 5.09 5.22 -11.63
N LEU A 237 4.90 4.11 -12.35
CA LEU A 237 5.13 4.04 -13.80
C LEU A 237 4.19 4.98 -14.56
N GLY A 238 2.90 4.94 -14.25
CA GLY A 238 1.91 5.86 -14.83
C GLY A 238 2.30 7.32 -14.64
N LEU A 239 2.66 7.70 -13.40
CA LEU A 239 3.05 9.08 -13.08
C LEU A 239 4.34 9.47 -13.80
N LYS A 240 5.32 8.56 -13.90
CA LYS A 240 6.56 8.80 -14.64
C LYS A 240 6.28 9.12 -16.11
N GLU A 241 5.40 8.37 -16.75
CA GLU A 241 5.07 8.60 -18.16
C GLU A 241 4.29 9.89 -18.37
N ILE A 242 3.33 10.23 -17.50
CA ILE A 242 2.66 11.54 -17.54
C ILE A 242 3.67 12.66 -17.37
N PHE A 243 4.61 12.54 -16.43
CA PHE A 243 5.63 13.55 -16.20
C PHE A 243 6.56 13.73 -17.41
N LEU A 244 7.01 12.64 -18.04
CA LEU A 244 7.80 12.71 -19.26
C LEU A 244 7.00 13.29 -20.43
N GLY A 245 5.73 12.90 -20.56
CA GLY A 245 4.79 13.44 -21.53
C GLY A 245 4.64 14.96 -21.36
N LEU A 246 4.41 15.45 -20.14
CA LEU A 246 4.32 16.87 -19.80
C LEU A 246 5.52 17.67 -20.31
N THR A 247 6.74 17.15 -20.17
CA THR A 247 7.94 17.89 -20.61
C THR A 247 8.02 18.08 -22.12
N LYS A 248 7.44 17.15 -22.91
CA LYS A 248 7.51 17.13 -24.38
C LYS A 248 6.21 17.60 -25.05
N ALA A 249 5.13 17.74 -24.29
CA ALA A 249 3.80 17.99 -24.79
C ALA A 249 3.59 19.45 -25.25
N LYS A 250 2.66 19.62 -26.20
CA LYS A 250 2.11 20.94 -26.58
C LYS A 250 1.40 21.59 -25.38
N ILE A 251 1.29 22.92 -25.41
CA ILE A 251 0.70 23.70 -24.30
C ILE A 251 -0.70 23.22 -23.89
N LEU A 252 -1.56 22.88 -24.86
CA LEU A 252 -2.91 22.38 -24.59
C LEU A 252 -2.89 21.09 -23.76
N ILE A 253 -2.01 20.14 -24.09
CA ILE A 253 -1.86 18.89 -23.35
C ILE A 253 -1.31 19.16 -21.95
N LYS A 254 -0.39 20.12 -21.79
CA LYS A 254 0.10 20.54 -20.46
C LYS A 254 -1.03 21.07 -19.59
N ILE A 255 -1.94 21.87 -20.14
CA ILE A 255 -3.12 22.37 -19.44
C ILE A 255 -4.03 21.21 -19.01
N ILE A 256 -4.34 20.27 -19.91
CA ILE A 256 -5.17 19.09 -19.59
C ILE A 256 -4.55 18.28 -18.44
N LEU A 257 -3.25 18.00 -18.52
CA LEU A 257 -2.53 17.23 -17.51
C LEU A 257 -2.42 18.00 -16.19
N PHE A 258 -2.29 19.33 -16.22
CA PHE A 258 -2.35 20.15 -15.02
C PHE A 258 -3.72 20.11 -14.34
N VAL A 259 -4.80 20.23 -15.11
CA VAL A 259 -6.18 20.08 -14.60
C VAL A 259 -6.38 18.69 -14.00
N TYR A 260 -5.86 17.64 -14.63
CA TYR A 260 -5.90 16.29 -14.08
C TYR A 260 -5.17 16.17 -12.72
N LEU A 261 -4.01 16.82 -12.57
CA LEU A 261 -3.30 16.86 -11.29
C LEU A 261 -4.10 17.61 -10.21
N LEU A 262 -4.80 18.69 -10.56
CA LEU A 262 -5.70 19.38 -9.63
C LEU A 262 -6.85 18.47 -9.18
N PHE A 263 -7.39 17.65 -10.07
CA PHE A 263 -8.42 16.68 -9.72
C PHE A 263 -7.91 15.61 -8.74
N ILE A 264 -6.68 15.10 -8.93
CA ILE A 264 -6.03 14.19 -7.98
C ILE A 264 -5.89 14.87 -6.61
N ILE A 265 -5.40 16.11 -6.56
CA ILE A 265 -5.25 16.86 -5.30
C ILE A 265 -6.60 17.04 -4.59
N TYR A 266 -7.65 17.38 -5.36
CA TYR A 266 -9.00 17.52 -4.84
C TYR A 266 -9.51 16.21 -4.22
N ASP A 267 -9.36 15.08 -4.91
CA ASP A 267 -9.81 13.76 -4.44
C ASP A 267 -9.07 13.33 -3.17
N TYR A 268 -7.75 13.57 -3.08
CA TYR A 268 -7.01 13.35 -1.83
C TYR A 268 -7.45 14.28 -0.71
N THR A 269 -7.76 15.54 -1.01
CA THR A 269 -8.26 16.49 -0.02
C THR A 269 -9.60 16.02 0.55
N LEU A 270 -10.50 15.53 -0.31
CA LEU A 270 -11.75 14.92 0.11
C LEU A 270 -11.50 13.68 0.97
N PHE A 271 -10.63 12.77 0.54
CA PHE A 271 -10.27 11.58 1.31
C PHE A 271 -9.81 11.96 2.73
N PHE A 272 -8.86 12.88 2.86
CA PHE A 272 -8.39 13.31 4.19
C PHE A 272 -9.47 14.04 4.98
N HIS A 273 -10.32 14.84 4.33
CA HIS A 273 -11.44 15.49 5.01
C HIS A 273 -12.41 14.47 5.61
N PHE A 274 -12.80 13.45 4.85
CA PHE A 274 -13.66 12.37 5.33
C PHE A 274 -12.95 11.51 6.38
N TYR A 275 -11.70 11.15 6.15
CA TYR A 275 -10.91 10.31 7.04
C TYR A 275 -10.65 10.96 8.40
N ILE A 276 -10.37 12.26 8.43
CA ILE A 276 -10.03 12.97 9.66
C ILE A 276 -11.27 13.44 10.41
N ASN A 277 -12.27 13.99 9.70
CA ASN A 277 -13.40 14.65 10.36
C ASN A 277 -14.63 13.73 10.52
N HIS A 278 -14.98 12.97 9.48
CA HIS A 278 -16.24 12.20 9.46
C HIS A 278 -16.08 10.78 9.98
N TYR A 279 -14.95 10.14 9.68
CA TYR A 279 -14.66 8.79 10.14
C TYR A 279 -14.78 8.62 11.66
N PRO A 280 -14.18 9.50 12.51
CA PRO A 280 -14.30 9.33 13.95
C PRO A 280 -15.73 9.50 14.46
N GLN A 281 -16.48 10.43 13.89
CA GLN A 281 -17.89 10.65 14.26
C GLN A 281 -18.73 9.41 13.95
N ARG A 282 -18.50 8.82 12.77
CA ARG A 282 -19.18 7.60 12.34
C ARG A 282 -18.89 6.42 13.26
N ILE A 283 -17.62 6.12 13.54
CA ILE A 283 -17.27 4.99 14.43
C ILE A 283 -17.82 5.20 15.85
N ASN A 284 -17.78 6.43 16.38
CA ASN A 284 -18.39 6.74 17.68
C ASN A 284 -19.90 6.49 17.70
N SER A 285 -20.60 6.70 16.58
CA SER A 285 -22.03 6.39 16.46
C SER A 285 -22.31 4.89 16.33
N GLU A 286 -21.46 4.16 15.59
CA GLU A 286 -21.59 2.71 15.38
C GLU A 286 -21.30 1.93 16.68
N LEU A 287 -20.23 2.28 17.41
CA LEU A 287 -19.88 1.64 18.70
C LEU A 287 -20.99 1.74 19.75
N LYS A 288 -21.61 2.93 19.87
CA LYS A 288 -22.74 3.14 20.81
C LYS A 288 -23.94 2.26 20.47
N TYR A 289 -24.15 1.96 19.19
CA TYR A 289 -25.27 1.11 18.77
C TYR A 289 -25.05 -0.36 19.13
N GLU A 290 -23.81 -0.85 19.07
CA GLU A 290 -23.45 -2.20 19.50
C GLU A 290 -23.56 -2.37 21.03
N GLU A 291 -23.12 -1.37 21.80
CA GLU A 291 -23.23 -1.40 23.29
C GLU A 291 -24.68 -1.40 23.80
N ILE A 292 -25.66 -0.99 22.99
CA ILE A 292 -27.09 -1.00 23.35
C ILE A 292 -27.75 -2.37 23.05
N LYS A 293 -27.13 -3.20 22.20
CA LYS A 293 -27.71 -4.46 21.71
C LYS A 293 -27.22 -5.70 22.44
N PHE A 294 -26.24 -5.57 23.34
CA PHE A 294 -25.67 -6.65 24.14
C PHE A 294 -25.73 -6.29 25.63
#